data_AF-A0A7W5SD71-F1
#
_entry.id   AF-A0A7W5SD71-F1
#
_cell.length_a   1.000
_cell.length_b   1.000
_cell.length_c   1.000
_cell.angle_alpha   90.00
_cell.angle_beta   90.00
_cell.angle_gamma   90.00
#
_symmetry.space_group_name_H-M   'P 1'
#
loop_
_entity.id
_entity.type
_entity.pdbx_description
1 polymer ?
#
loop_
_entity_poly.entity_id
_entity_poly.type
_entity_poly.pdbx_seq_one_letter_code
_entity_poly.pdbx_strand_id
1 'polypeptide(L)'
;MAHYLLFADLAGSAGVKLMNVSIGERWEKFVEKTVEEGRYSSASEVVREGLRLVEEREAKIMALRRTLEASIARGGDISDEELDASLNAVEIELQKEGY
;
A
#
# COMPACT_ATOMS: atom_id res chain seq x y z
N MET A 1 28.23 -5.92 -12.07
CA MET A 1 27.69 -5.28 -10.85
C MET A 1 27.44 -3.83 -11.20
N ALA A 2 26.23 -3.50 -11.66
CA ALA A 2 25.89 -2.11 -11.91
C ALA A 2 25.45 -1.46 -10.59
N HIS A 3 26.00 -0.28 -10.31
CA HIS A 3 25.72 0.49 -9.11
C HIS A 3 24.71 1.58 -9.46
N TYR A 4 23.52 1.54 -8.87
CA TYR A 4 22.48 2.52 -9.14
C TYR A 4 22.40 3.52 -7.99
N LEU A 5 22.42 4.81 -8.33
CA LEU A 5 22.21 5.90 -7.39
C LEU A 5 20.70 6.07 -7.15
N LEU A 6 20.24 5.75 -5.95
CA LEU A 6 18.93 6.15 -5.49
C LEU A 6 19.03 7.54 -4.85
N PHE A 7 18.34 8.51 -5.44
CA PHE A 7 18.09 9.80 -4.80
C PHE A 7 16.82 9.65 -3.97
N ALA A 8 16.98 9.56 -2.65
CA ALA A 8 15.87 9.64 -1.71
C ALA A 8 15.65 11.12 -1.36
N ASP A 9 14.49 11.68 -1.72
CA ASP A 9 14.10 13.02 -1.29
C ASP A 9 13.51 12.91 0.12
N LEU A 10 14.38 13.07 1.13
CA LEU A 10 13.95 13.25 2.51
C LEU A 10 13.56 14.71 2.66
N ALA A 11 12.25 14.97 2.60
CA ALA A 11 11.69 16.29 2.85
C ALA A 11 12.12 16.80 4.23
N GLY A 12 13.11 17.70 4.26
CA GLY A 12 13.56 18.38 5.48
C GLY A 12 15.04 18.74 5.47
N SER A 13 15.38 19.91 4.92
CA SER A 13 16.55 20.76 5.22
C SER A 13 17.97 20.17 5.30
N ALA A 14 18.19 18.88 5.06
CA ALA A 14 19.51 18.25 5.05
C ALA A 14 19.71 17.61 3.68
N GLY A 15 20.83 17.93 3.04
CA GLY A 15 21.09 17.67 1.63
C GLY A 15 20.76 16.25 1.14
N VAL A 16 20.49 16.18 -0.16
CA VAL A 16 20.16 14.95 -0.89
C VAL A 16 21.11 13.81 -0.50
N LYS A 17 20.58 12.79 0.20
CA LYS A 17 21.35 11.62 0.59
C LYS A 17 21.45 10.66 -0.59
N LEU A 18 22.68 10.47 -1.07
CA LEU A 18 22.98 9.48 -2.11
C LEU A 18 23.04 8.10 -1.47
N MET A 19 22.21 7.17 -1.94
CA MET A 19 22.29 5.76 -1.60
C MET A 19 22.64 4.94 -2.83
N ASN A 20 23.68 4.11 -2.72
CA ASN A 20 24.05 3.14 -3.74
C ASN A 20 23.47 1.77 -3.36
N VAL A 21 22.76 1.14 -4.28
CA VAL A 21 22.11 -0.15 -4.06
C VAL A 21 22.36 -1.09 -5.24
N SER A 22 22.61 -2.36 -4.92
CA SER A 22 22.75 -3.43 -5.91
C SER A 22 21.44 -4.22 -5.98
N ILE A 23 20.81 -4.27 -7.16
CA ILE A 23 19.47 -4.85 -7.34
C ILE A 23 19.48 -6.19 -8.09
N GLY A 24 20.61 -6.62 -8.66
CA GLY A 24 20.76 -7.91 -9.32
C GLY A 24 20.26 -7.93 -10.77
N GLU A 25 20.89 -8.77 -11.60
CA GLU A 25 20.85 -8.69 -13.08
C GLU A 25 19.44 -8.63 -13.70
N ARG A 26 18.48 -9.41 -13.18
CA ARG A 26 17.08 -9.38 -13.65
C ARG A 26 16.48 -7.98 -13.56
N TRP A 27 16.74 -7.30 -12.44
CA TRP A 27 16.18 -5.99 -12.16
C TRP A 27 16.95 -4.88 -12.85
N GLU A 28 18.27 -5.04 -13.03
CA GLU A 28 19.07 -4.15 -13.88
C GLU A 28 18.49 -4.09 -15.30
N LYS A 29 18.29 -5.24 -15.95
CA LYS A 29 17.68 -5.33 -17.30
C LYS A 29 16.28 -4.72 -17.38
N PHE A 30 15.48 -4.89 -16.32
CA PHE A 30 14.14 -4.30 -16.25
C PHE A 30 14.21 -2.76 -16.18
N VAL A 31 15.09 -2.22 -15.33
CA VAL A 31 15.28 -0.78 -15.18
C VAL A 31 15.80 -0.17 -16.48
N GLU A 32 16.83 -0.76 -17.09
CA GLU A 32 17.38 -0.32 -18.38
C GLU A 32 16.29 -0.27 -19.44
N LYS A 33 15.56 -1.37 -19.65
CA LYS A 33 14.49 -1.45 -20.64
C LYS A 33 13.40 -0.42 -20.42
N THR A 34 12.97 -0.19 -19.17
CA THR A 34 11.88 0.74 -18.87
C THR A 34 12.28 2.21 -19.04
N VAL A 35 13.56 2.54 -18.85
CA VAL A 35 14.11 3.86 -19.15
C VAL A 35 14.30 4.04 -20.66
N GLU A 36 14.81 3.02 -21.37
CA GLU A 36 14.95 3.05 -22.84
C GLU A 36 13.60 3.17 -23.56
N GLU A 37 12.56 2.54 -23.03
CA GLU A 37 11.17 2.69 -23.51
C GLU A 37 10.58 4.08 -23.22
N GLY A 38 11.29 4.94 -22.48
CA GLY A 38 10.85 6.28 -22.13
C GLY A 38 9.74 6.33 -21.08
N ARG A 39 9.43 5.21 -20.41
CA ARG A 39 8.41 5.16 -19.35
C ARG A 39 8.86 5.91 -18.10
N TYR A 40 10.17 5.94 -17.86
CA TYR A 40 10.79 6.67 -16.76
C TYR A 40 12.03 7.41 -17.28
N SER A 41 12.31 8.58 -16.68
CA SER A 41 13.44 9.43 -17.06
C SER A 41 14.79 8.97 -16.51
N SER A 42 14.77 8.13 -15.46
CA SER A 42 15.98 7.63 -14.81
C SER A 42 15.73 6.35 -14.02
N ALA A 43 16.81 5.58 -13.79
CA ALA A 43 16.78 4.42 -12.91
C ALA A 43 16.30 4.76 -11.49
N SER A 44 16.71 5.91 -10.96
CA SER A 44 16.29 6.37 -9.63
C SER A 44 14.78 6.57 -9.54
N GLU A 45 14.13 7.00 -10.62
CA GLU A 45 12.69 7.15 -10.69
C GLU A 45 11.97 5.79 -10.65
N VAL A 46 12.46 4.81 -11.40
CA VAL A 46 11.95 3.42 -11.36
C VAL A 46 12.02 2.85 -9.95
N VAL A 47 13.17 3.02 -9.28
CA VAL A 47 13.38 2.49 -7.94
C VAL A 47 12.51 3.21 -6.91
N ARG A 48 12.35 4.53 -6.99
CA ARG A 48 11.44 5.28 -6.10
C ARG A 48 10.00 4.82 -6.24
N GLU A 49 9.53 4.65 -7.47
CA GLU A 49 8.18 4.15 -7.73
C GLU A 49 8.00 2.72 -7.18
N GLY A 50 8.99 1.86 -7.37
CA GLY A 50 9.01 0.52 -6.77
C GLY A 50 8.91 0.56 -5.24
N LEU A 51 9.66 1.45 -4.57
CA LEU A 51 9.61 1.62 -3.13
C LEU A 51 8.27 2.18 -2.65
N ARG A 52 7.68 3.13 -3.39
CA ARG A 52 6.35 3.69 -3.11
C ARG A 52 5.29 2.58 -3.11
N LEU A 53 5.32 1.68 -4.09
CA LEU A 53 4.41 0.55 -4.16
C LEU A 53 4.58 -0.42 -2.98
N VAL A 54 5.81 -0.64 -2.53
CA VAL A 54 6.10 -1.46 -1.33
C VAL A 54 5.53 -0.77 -0.09
N GLU A 55 5.77 0.53 0.10
CA GLU A 55 5.24 1.30 1.23
C GLU A 55 3.71 1.25 1.28
N GLU A 56 3.04 1.48 0.15
CA GLU A 56 1.57 1.42 0.06
C GLU A 56 1.03 0.03 0.43
N ARG A 57 1.70 -1.03 -0.03
CA ARG A 57 1.32 -2.41 0.29
C ARG A 57 1.45 -2.66 1.79
N GLU A 58 2.56 -2.28 2.40
CA GLU A 58 2.78 -2.46 3.83
C GLU A 58 1.78 -1.64 4.66
N ALA A 59 1.48 -0.40 4.26
CA ALA A 59 0.47 0.42 4.90
C ALA A 59 -0.93 -0.23 4.88
N LYS A 60 -1.33 -0.83 3.74
CA LYS A 60 -2.61 -1.56 3.63
C LYS A 60 -2.64 -2.80 4.54
N ILE A 61 -1.55 -3.57 4.58
CA ILE A 61 -1.46 -4.76 5.44
C ILE A 61 -1.52 -4.35 6.92
N MET A 62 -0.82 -3.29 7.31
CA MET A 62 -0.87 -2.76 8.67
C MET A 62 -2.27 -2.27 9.05
N ALA A 63 -2.95 -1.57 8.15
CA ALA A 63 -4.33 -1.13 8.38
C ALA A 63 -5.26 -2.32 8.60
N LEU A 64 -5.17 -3.35 7.74
CA LEU A 64 -5.97 -4.57 7.89
C LEU A 64 -5.71 -5.29 9.21
N ARG A 65 -4.42 -5.44 9.59
CA ARG A 65 -4.04 -6.05 10.87
C ARG A 65 -4.65 -5.29 12.05
N ARG A 66 -4.56 -3.95 12.06
CA ARG A 66 -5.17 -3.14 13.11
C ARG A 66 -6.69 -3.32 13.19
N THR A 67 -7.37 -3.37 12.04
CA THR A 67 -8.82 -3.62 12.01
C THR A 67 -9.15 -4.99 12.59
N LEU A 68 -8.39 -6.03 12.22
CA LEU A 68 -8.59 -7.38 12.73
C LEU A 68 -8.32 -7.47 14.23
N GLU A 69 -7.19 -6.92 14.70
CA GLU A 69 -6.83 -6.88 16.11
C GLU A 69 -7.88 -6.13 16.93
N ALA A 70 -8.37 -4.98 16.46
CA ALA A 70 -9.42 -4.23 17.12
C ALA A 70 -10.74 -5.01 17.20
N SER A 71 -11.12 -5.72 16.13
CA SER A 71 -12.32 -6.56 16.12
C SER A 71 -12.19 -7.78 17.05
N ILE A 72 -11.04 -8.45 17.05
CA ILE A 72 -10.77 -9.57 17.97
C ILE A 72 -10.77 -9.08 19.43
N ALA A 73 -10.12 -7.95 19.71
CA ALA A 73 -10.05 -7.40 21.07
C ALA A 73 -11.41 -6.91 21.58
N ARG A 74 -12.22 -6.33 20.70
CA ARG A 74 -13.63 -6.01 21.01
C ARG A 74 -14.44 -7.26 21.30
N GLY A 75 -14.09 -8.38 20.67
CA GLY A 75 -14.86 -9.60 20.74
C GLY A 75 -16.26 -9.39 20.19
N GLY A 76 -17.17 -10.27 20.58
CA GLY A 76 -18.55 -10.28 20.10
C GLY A 76 -18.88 -11.65 19.56
N ASP A 77 -20.00 -12.16 20.02
CA ASP A 77 -20.71 -13.28 19.45
C ASP A 77 -22.12 -12.77 19.19
N ILE A 78 -22.67 -13.09 18.02
CA ILE A 78 -24.02 -12.69 17.66
C ILE A 78 -24.76 -13.96 17.29
N SER A 79 -25.89 -14.17 17.94
CA SER A 79 -26.77 -15.27 17.56
C SER A 79 -27.41 -14.99 16.20
N ASP A 80 -27.84 -16.05 15.52
CA ASP A 80 -28.57 -15.93 14.25
C ASP A 80 -29.84 -15.08 14.46
N GLU A 81 -30.52 -15.22 15.59
CA GLU A 81 -31.70 -14.42 15.93
C GLU A 81 -31.40 -12.92 16.09
N GLU A 82 -30.27 -12.57 16.70
CA GLU A 82 -29.83 -11.18 16.84
C GLU A 82 -29.39 -10.57 15.51
N LEU A 83 -28.77 -11.37 14.64
CA LEU A 83 -28.42 -10.96 13.28
C LEU A 83 -29.68 -10.66 12.47
N ASP A 84 -30.66 -11.57 12.48
CA ASP A 84 -31.94 -11.39 11.78
C ASP A 84 -32.70 -10.16 12.27
N ALA A 85 -32.72 -9.94 13.59
CA ALA A 85 -33.35 -8.75 14.15
C ALA A 85 -32.67 -7.45 13.67
N SER A 86 -31.34 -7.43 13.61
CA SER A 86 -30.55 -6.29 13.12
C SER A 86 -30.81 -6.01 11.63
N LEU A 87 -30.82 -7.05 10.79
CA LEU A 87 -31.10 -6.93 9.36
C LEU A 87 -32.52 -6.42 9.09
N ASN A 88 -33.53 -6.97 9.78
CA ASN A 88 -34.91 -6.51 9.67
C ASN A 88 -35.06 -5.04 10.09
N ALA A 89 -34.34 -4.61 11.14
CA ALA A 89 -34.36 -3.21 11.58
C ALA A 89 -33.80 -2.27 10.50
N VAL A 90 -32.68 -2.64 9.87
CA VAL A 90 -32.09 -1.88 8.75
C VAL A 90 -33.02 -1.85 7.54
N GLU A 91 -33.68 -2.97 7.22
CA GLU A 91 -34.64 -3.04 6.13
C GLU A 91 -35.82 -2.08 6.33
N ILE A 92 -36.37 -2.01 7.55
CA ILE A 92 -37.44 -1.06 7.89
C ILE A 92 -36.98 0.40 7.75
N GLU A 93 -35.72 0.70 8.10
CA GLU A 93 -35.17 2.06 7.92
C GLU A 93 -35.05 2.42 6.44
N LEU A 94 -34.50 1.53 5.62
CA LEU A 94 -34.36 1.76 4.17
C LEU A 94 -35.71 1.95 3.48
N GLN A 95 -36.74 1.19 3.88
CA GLN A 95 -38.10 1.37 3.36
C GLN A 95 -38.69 2.74 3.69
N LYS A 96 -38.36 3.32 4.86
CA LYS A 96 -38.79 4.69 5.21
C LYS A 96 -38.10 5.75 4.36
N GLU A 97 -36.87 5.47 3.93
CA GLU A 97 -36.11 6.33 3.02
C GLU A 97 -36.52 6.15 1.55
N GLY A 98 -37.39 5.17 1.25
CA GLY A 98 -37.94 4.94 -0.08
C GLY A 98 -37.07 4.07 -0.99
N TYR A 99 -36.17 3.27 -0.41
CA TYR A 99 -35.41 2.23 -1.09
C TYR A 99 -36.11 0.87 -1.04
#